data_AF-A0A497R0I1-F1
#
_entry.id   AF-A0A497R0I1-F1
#
_cell.length_a   1.000
_cell.length_b   1.000
_cell.length_c   1.000
_cell.angle_alpha   90.00
_cell.angle_beta   90.00
_cell.angle_gamma   90.00
#
_symmetry.space_group_name_H-M   'P 1'
#
loop_
_entity.id
_entity.type
_entity.pdbx_description
1 polymer ?
#
loop_
_entity_poly.entity_id
_entity_poly.type
_entity_poly.pdbx_seq_one_letter_code
_entity_poly.pdbx_strand_id
1 'polypeptide(L)'
;MSEQNEYEKTAQILQKFYLPVGEERDIEIDLGDEKLVFRARVLSSAEMAKLRRKYLNLDNVKTVEDVAEANEQFNSELVEKVIIEPKVDIDKLPEPIREVLL
;
A
#
# COMPACT_ATOMS: atom_id res chain seq x y z
N MET A 1 27.22 -10.25 -31.19
CA MET A 1 27.62 -9.99 -29.79
C MET A 1 26.76 -8.89 -29.20
N SER A 2 25.50 -9.15 -28.85
CA SER A 2 24.60 -8.07 -28.34
C SER A 2 23.64 -8.50 -27.23
N GLU A 3 23.14 -9.73 -27.21
CA GLU A 3 22.16 -10.16 -26.19
C GLU A 3 22.77 -10.27 -24.77
N GLN A 4 24.02 -10.73 -24.65
CA GLN A 4 24.69 -10.93 -23.36
C GLN A 4 24.93 -9.61 -22.60
N ASN A 5 25.05 -8.49 -23.32
CA ASN A 5 25.31 -7.16 -22.77
C ASN A 5 24.03 -6.50 -22.19
N GLU A 6 22.85 -6.81 -22.74
CA GLU A 6 21.58 -6.21 -22.30
C GLU A 6 21.10 -6.81 -20.97
N TYR A 7 21.28 -8.12 -20.77
CA TYR A 7 20.97 -8.76 -19.49
C TYR A 7 21.93 -8.32 -18.37
N GLU A 8 23.22 -8.17 -18.67
CA GLU A 8 24.19 -7.61 -17.71
C GLU A 8 23.86 -6.16 -17.33
N LYS A 9 23.49 -5.31 -18.29
CA LYS A 9 23.04 -3.94 -18.01
C LYS A 9 21.75 -3.92 -17.19
N THR A 10 20.80 -4.79 -17.50
CA THR A 10 19.56 -4.93 -16.73
C THR A 10 19.85 -5.35 -15.29
N ALA A 11 20.73 -6.33 -15.07
CA ALA A 11 21.15 -6.75 -13.73
C ALA A 11 21.86 -5.62 -12.97
N GLN A 12 22.74 -4.86 -13.63
CA GLN A 12 23.41 -3.69 -13.04
C GLN A 12 22.42 -2.57 -12.69
N ILE A 13 21.38 -2.37 -13.50
CA ILE A 13 20.30 -1.42 -13.21
C ILE A 13 19.48 -1.92 -12.01
N LEU A 14 19.07 -3.19 -11.99
CA LEU A 14 18.33 -3.78 -10.88
C LEU A 14 19.12 -3.78 -9.56
N GLN A 15 20.45 -3.93 -9.61
CA GLN A 15 21.31 -3.78 -8.43
C GLN A 15 21.38 -2.33 -7.91
N LYS A 16 21.20 -1.33 -8.79
CA LYS A 16 21.14 0.09 -8.42
C LYS A 16 19.75 0.50 -7.91
N PHE A 17 18.70 -0.15 -8.40
CA PHE A 17 17.32 0.09 -8.00
C PHE A 17 16.87 -0.96 -6.99
N TYR A 18 17.15 -0.68 -5.73
CA TYR A 18 16.55 -1.41 -4.65
C TYR A 18 15.02 -1.19 -4.66
N LEU A 19 14.28 -2.27 -4.89
CA LEU A 19 12.81 -2.30 -4.80
C LEU A 19 12.45 -3.02 -3.50
N PRO A 20 11.99 -2.33 -2.46
CA PRO A 20 11.71 -2.93 -1.15
C PRO A 20 10.43 -3.79 -1.14
N VAL A 21 9.99 -4.30 -2.29
CA VAL A 21 8.75 -5.05 -2.44
C VAL A 21 8.80 -6.32 -1.60
N GLY A 22 7.80 -6.50 -0.74
CA GLY A 22 7.72 -7.64 0.17
C GLY A 22 8.45 -7.44 1.49
N GLU A 23 9.23 -6.37 1.65
CA GLU A 23 9.89 -6.08 2.91
C GLU A 23 8.92 -5.59 3.96
N GLU A 24 9.23 -5.92 5.20
CA GLU A 24 8.57 -5.41 6.39
C GLU A 24 9.41 -4.27 6.97
N ARG A 25 8.75 -3.18 7.33
CA ARG A 25 9.38 -1.97 7.88
C ARG A 25 8.55 -1.47 9.04
N ASP A 26 9.22 -0.99 10.06
CA ASP A 26 8.56 -0.28 11.14
C ASP A 26 8.34 1.19 10.73
N ILE A 27 7.10 1.66 10.88
CA ILE A 27 6.65 3.03 10.62
C ILE A 27 6.28 3.63 11.97
N GLU A 28 6.88 4.76 12.30
CA GLU A 28 6.57 5.53 13.51
C GLU A 28 5.82 6.82 13.14
N ILE A 29 4.72 7.09 13.83
CA ILE A 29 3.95 8.34 13.72
C ILE A 29 3.92 9.01 15.09
N ASP A 30 4.45 10.23 15.18
CA ASP A 30 4.43 11.05 16.39
C ASP A 30 3.08 11.79 16.53
N LEU A 31 2.38 11.57 17.63
CA LEU A 31 1.12 12.23 18.01
C LEU A 31 1.33 13.11 19.26
N GLY A 32 2.35 13.99 19.19
CA GLY A 32 2.72 14.85 20.32
C GLY A 32 3.43 14.07 21.43
N ASP A 33 2.72 13.77 22.52
CA ASP A 33 3.27 13.03 23.66
C ASP A 33 3.21 11.50 23.47
N GLU A 34 2.53 11.03 22.43
CA GLU A 34 2.36 9.60 22.10
C GLU A 34 3.05 9.22 20.78
N LYS A 35 3.41 7.94 20.63
CA LYS A 35 3.95 7.37 19.39
C LYS A 35 3.13 6.17 18.95
N LEU A 36 2.68 6.17 17.71
CA LEU A 36 2.14 4.98 17.05
C LEU A 36 3.26 4.27 16.30
N VAL A 37 3.40 2.97 16.52
CA VAL A 37 4.40 2.13 15.84
C VAL A 37 3.66 1.03 15.09
N PHE A 38 3.95 0.93 13.80
CA PHE A 38 3.35 -0.07 12.92
C PHE A 38 4.45 -0.87 12.24
N ARG A 39 4.37 -2.20 12.26
CA ARG A 39 5.09 -3.02 11.28
C ARG A 39 4.26 -3.11 10.02
N ALA A 40 4.80 -2.63 8.91
CA ALA A 40 4.12 -2.57 7.63
C ALA A 40 4.90 -3.30 6.53
N ARG A 41 4.20 -3.99 5.63
CA ARG A 41 4.77 -4.63 4.45
C ARG A 41 4.60 -3.78 3.21
N VAL A 42 5.66 -3.64 2.43
CA VAL A 42 5.60 -2.99 1.12
C VAL A 42 4.93 -3.93 0.11
N LEU A 43 3.81 -3.49 -0.45
CA LEU A 43 3.11 -4.24 -1.51
C LEU A 43 3.78 -4.06 -2.87
N SER A 44 3.75 -5.12 -3.68
CA SER A 44 4.12 -5.03 -5.09
C SER A 44 3.11 -4.22 -5.89
N SER A 45 3.53 -3.64 -7.01
CA SER A 45 2.61 -2.98 -7.95
C SER A 45 1.50 -3.91 -8.43
N ALA A 46 1.77 -5.22 -8.52
CA ALA A 46 0.77 -6.22 -8.89
C ALA A 46 -0.29 -6.43 -7.80
N GLU A 47 0.11 -6.46 -6.52
CA GLU A 47 -0.81 -6.50 -5.38
C GLU A 47 -1.66 -5.24 -5.32
N MET A 48 -1.05 -4.06 -5.45
CA MET A 48 -1.75 -2.77 -5.51
C MET A 48 -2.76 -2.72 -6.67
N ALA A 49 -2.36 -3.13 -7.86
CA ALA A 49 -3.24 -3.14 -9.03
C ALA A 49 -4.39 -4.15 -8.93
N LYS A 50 -4.20 -5.27 -8.22
CA LYS A 50 -5.28 -6.21 -7.91
C LYS A 50 -6.28 -5.58 -6.94
N LEU A 51 -5.79 -4.93 -5.88
CA LEU A 51 -6.65 -4.24 -4.92
C LEU A 51 -7.46 -3.13 -5.58
N ARG A 52 -6.78 -2.28 -6.36
CA ARG A 52 -7.43 -1.17 -7.05
C ARG A 52 -8.52 -1.64 -8.01
N ARG A 53 -8.27 -2.70 -8.78
CA ARG A 53 -9.26 -3.27 -9.72
C ARG A 53 -10.44 -3.93 -9.03
N LYS A 54 -10.30 -4.39 -7.78
CA LYS A 54 -11.41 -4.96 -7.01
C LYS A 54 -12.48 -3.90 -6.72
N TYR A 55 -12.07 -2.68 -6.39
CA TYR A 55 -12.97 -1.61 -5.96
C TYR A 55 -13.32 -0.62 -7.08
N LEU A 56 -12.33 -0.18 -7.86
CA LEU A 56 -12.49 0.87 -8.87
C LEU A 56 -12.73 0.32 -10.28
N ASN A 57 -13.40 -0.83 -10.40
CA ASN A 57 -13.76 -1.35 -11.71
C ASN A 57 -14.86 -0.50 -12.33
N LEU A 58 -14.79 -0.25 -13.64
CA LEU A 58 -15.73 0.62 -14.37
C LEU A 58 -17.18 0.12 -14.33
N ASP A 59 -17.38 -1.17 -14.06
CA ASP A 59 -18.72 -1.75 -13.89
C ASP A 59 -19.38 -1.36 -12.56
N ASN A 60 -18.56 -1.08 -11.53
CA ASN A 60 -19.00 -0.77 -10.17
C ASN A 60 -19.15 0.74 -9.92
N VAL A 61 -18.65 1.58 -10.82
CA VAL A 61 -18.55 3.03 -10.62
C VAL A 61 -19.35 3.75 -11.71
N LYS A 62 -20.50 4.31 -11.33
CA LYS A 62 -21.42 5.02 -12.25
C LYS A 62 -21.59 6.49 -11.90
N THR A 63 -21.33 6.84 -10.64
CA THR A 63 -21.46 8.18 -10.08
C THR A 63 -20.17 8.62 -9.40
N VAL A 64 -20.06 9.90 -9.05
CA VAL A 64 -18.92 10.44 -8.29
C VAL A 64 -18.94 9.89 -6.86
N GLU A 65 -20.13 9.67 -6.31
CA GLU A 65 -20.36 9.07 -5.00
C GLU A 65 -19.84 7.62 -4.96
N ASP A 66 -20.06 6.83 -6.02
CA ASP A 66 -19.53 5.47 -6.11
C ASP A 66 -17.99 5.45 -6.11
N VAL A 67 -17.34 6.48 -6.68
CA VAL A 67 -15.87 6.62 -6.64
C VAL A 67 -15.40 6.85 -5.21
N ALA A 68 -16.10 7.70 -4.46
CA ALA A 68 -15.73 8.02 -3.08
C ALA A 68 -15.84 6.77 -2.20
N GLU A 69 -16.95 6.04 -2.28
CA GLU A 69 -17.15 4.79 -1.54
C GLU A 69 -16.12 3.72 -1.94
N ALA A 70 -15.86 3.55 -3.24
CA ALA A 70 -14.86 2.59 -3.71
C ALA A 70 -13.43 2.94 -3.26
N ASN A 71 -13.09 4.23 -3.17
CA ASN A 71 -11.80 4.68 -2.65
C ASN A 71 -11.69 4.41 -1.15
N GLU A 72 -12.74 4.66 -0.37
CA GLU A 72 -12.74 4.40 1.08
C GLU A 72 -12.57 2.91 1.38
N GLN A 73 -13.28 2.04 0.66
CA GLN A 73 -13.13 0.58 0.76
C GLN A 73 -11.73 0.12 0.31
N PHE A 74 -11.18 0.71 -0.76
CA PHE A 74 -9.84 0.43 -1.23
C PHE A 74 -8.77 0.83 -0.19
N ASN A 75 -8.84 2.04 0.35
CA ASN A 75 -7.89 2.52 1.36
C ASN A 75 -7.98 1.67 2.63
N SER A 76 -9.19 1.25 3.01
CA SER A 76 -9.38 0.42 4.19
C SER A 76 -8.72 -0.96 4.05
N GLU A 77 -9.00 -1.70 2.96
CA GLU A 77 -8.33 -3.00 2.74
C GLU A 77 -6.82 -2.84 2.47
N LEU A 78 -6.40 -1.71 1.89
CA LEU A 78 -4.98 -1.42 1.67
C LEU A 78 -4.24 -1.34 3.00
N VAL A 79 -4.73 -0.55 3.94
CA VAL A 79 -4.13 -0.38 5.26
C VAL A 79 -4.12 -1.71 6.03
N GLU A 80 -5.21 -2.49 6.00
CA GLU A 80 -5.24 -3.82 6.63
C GLU A 80 -4.24 -4.82 6.02
N LYS A 81 -3.94 -4.71 4.73
CA LYS A 81 -2.93 -5.56 4.06
C LYS A 81 -1.51 -5.08 4.26
N VAL A 82 -1.32 -3.78 4.41
CA VAL A 82 -0.02 -3.17 4.61
C VAL A 82 0.41 -3.33 6.06
N ILE A 83 -0.44 -3.04 7.04
CA ILE A 83 -0.08 -3.10 8.47
C ILE A 83 -0.21 -4.53 8.98
N ILE A 84 0.93 -5.09 9.42
CA ILE A 84 1.05 -6.44 9.99
C ILE A 84 0.84 -6.39 11.50
N GLU A 85 1.46 -5.43 12.19
CA GLU A 85 1.41 -5.29 13.65
C GLU A 85 1.27 -3.82 14.06
N PRO A 86 0.35 -3.47 14.99
CA PRO A 86 -0.74 -4.31 15.46
C PRO A 86 -1.71 -4.64 14.32
N LYS A 87 -2.47 -5.74 14.44
CA LYS A 87 -3.55 -6.02 13.49
C LYS A 87 -4.60 -4.91 13.61
N VAL A 88 -4.73 -4.10 12.57
CA VAL A 88 -5.67 -2.98 12.53
C VAL A 88 -7.01 -3.45 11.99
N ASP A 89 -8.08 -2.97 12.63
CA ASP A 89 -9.45 -3.00 12.12
C ASP A 89 -9.90 -1.54 12.09
N ILE A 90 -9.95 -0.97 10.89
CA ILE A 90 -10.05 0.49 10.69
C ILE A 90 -11.38 1.04 11.19
N ASP A 91 -12.44 0.24 11.08
CA ASP A 91 -13.78 0.59 11.54
C ASP A 91 -13.85 0.70 13.06
N LYS A 92 -12.86 0.15 13.78
CA LYS A 92 -12.76 0.20 15.25
C LYS A 92 -11.77 1.26 15.76
N LEU A 93 -11.06 1.94 14.87
CA LEU A 93 -10.13 2.98 15.27
C LEU A 93 -10.86 4.28 15.65
N PRO A 94 -10.35 5.04 16.63
CA PRO A 94 -10.78 6.42 16.85
C PRO A 94 -10.64 7.26 15.58
N GLU A 95 -11.61 8.15 15.35
CA GLU A 95 -11.69 8.99 14.14
C GLU A 95 -10.37 9.72 13.80
N PRO A 96 -9.66 10.35 14.75
CA PRO A 96 -8.40 11.02 14.44
C PRO A 96 -7.29 10.09 13.93
N ILE A 97 -7.24 8.84 14.41
CA ILE A 97 -6.24 7.86 13.97
C ILE A 97 -6.62 7.32 12.59
N ARG A 98 -7.92 7.11 12.36
CA ARG A 98 -8.44 6.69 11.06
C ARG A 98 -8.15 7.71 9.97
N GLU A 99 -8.36 9.01 10.23
CA GLU A 99 -8.05 10.09 9.28
C GLU A 99 -6.56 10.18 8.92
N VAL A 100 -5.65 9.76 9.80
CA VAL A 100 -4.21 9.72 9.51
C VAL A 100 -3.85 8.54 8.60
N LEU A 101 -4.63 7.47 8.63
CA LEU A 101 -4.36 6.23 7.89
C LEU A 101 -5.08 6.15 6.53
N LEU A 102 -6.19 6.87 6.33
CA LEU A 102 -7.02 6.85 5.11
C LEU A 102 -6.80 8.06 4.20
#